data_AF-A0A229UIX1-F1
#
_entry.id   AF-A0A229UIX1-F1
#
_cell.length_a   1.000
_cell.length_b   1.000
_cell.length_c   1.000
_cell.angle_alpha   90.00
_cell.angle_beta   90.00
_cell.angle_gamma   90.00
#
_symmetry.space_group_name_H-M   'P 1'
#
loop_
_entity.id
_entity.type
_entity.pdbx_description
1 polymer ?
#
loop_
_entity_poly.entity_id
_entity_poly.type
_entity_poly.pdbx_seq_one_letter_code
_entity_poly.pdbx_strand_id
1 'polypeptide(L)'
;MMTMLYRAMNGKPSSQADKSELAVLQAFSDAGQVSEWAEASVAMAVKQGLLEGNGEGLAPQQSSTRAQAAAVIVRMLIMQNKL
;
A
#
# COMPACT_ATOMS: atom_id res chain seq x y z
N MET A 1 4.59 6.87 -1.59
CA MET A 1 5.71 5.88 -1.54
C MET A 1 5.28 4.44 -1.90
N MET A 2 4.03 4.03 -1.66
CA MET A 2 3.64 2.62 -1.78
C MET A 2 3.80 2.04 -3.18
N THR A 3 3.64 2.85 -4.22
CA THR A 3 3.81 2.41 -5.60
C THR A 3 5.25 2.02 -5.94
N MET A 4 6.24 2.60 -5.26
CA MET A 4 7.65 2.21 -5.41
C MET A 4 7.94 0.87 -4.74
N LEU A 5 7.39 0.64 -3.54
CA LEU A 5 7.48 -0.63 -2.81
C LEU A 5 6.79 -1.76 -3.59
N TYR A 6 5.59 -1.49 -4.08
CA TYR A 6 4.83 -2.45 -4.88
C TYR A 6 5.60 -2.85 -6.15
N ARG A 7 6.24 -1.89 -6.82
CA ARG A 7 7.17 -2.17 -7.94
C ARG A 7 8.37 -2.99 -7.52
N ALA A 8 8.99 -2.70 -6.38
CA ALA A 8 10.13 -3.46 -5.87
C ALA A 8 9.77 -4.91 -5.52
N MET A 9 8.51 -5.20 -5.23
CA MET A 9 7.98 -6.56 -5.03
C MET A 9 7.60 -7.27 -6.34
N ASN A 10 8.07 -6.76 -7.50
CA ASN A 10 7.64 -7.20 -8.83
C ASN A 10 6.13 -7.10 -9.07
N GLY A 11 5.43 -6.28 -8.28
CA GLY A 11 4.02 -5.98 -8.50
C GLY A 11 3.85 -5.24 -9.83
N LYS A 12 2.94 -5.73 -10.68
CA LYS A 12 2.63 -5.10 -11.96
C LYS A 12 1.83 -3.82 -11.72
N PRO A 13 2.39 -2.63 -12.00
CA PRO A 13 1.74 -1.36 -11.69
C PRO A 13 0.74 -1.04 -12.79
N SER A 14 -0.55 -1.35 -12.58
CA SER A 14 -1.73 -0.73 -13.23
C SER A 14 -2.92 -1.69 -13.32
N SER A 15 -4.13 -1.17 -13.10
CA SER A 15 -5.43 -1.48 -13.77
C SER A 15 -5.96 -2.92 -13.77
N GLN A 16 -5.16 -3.92 -13.40
CA GLN A 16 -5.49 -5.35 -13.38
C GLN A 16 -5.26 -5.94 -11.98
N ALA A 17 -5.38 -5.12 -10.93
CA ALA A 17 -5.61 -5.69 -9.61
C ALA A 17 -6.94 -6.45 -9.67
N ASP A 18 -6.92 -7.72 -9.30
CA ASP A 18 -8.14 -8.49 -9.18
C ASP A 18 -9.13 -7.72 -8.30
N LYS A 19 -10.40 -7.62 -8.70
CA LYS A 19 -11.43 -6.91 -7.93
C LYS A 19 -11.48 -7.35 -6.46
N SER A 20 -11.04 -8.58 -6.18
CA SER A 20 -10.89 -9.13 -4.83
C SER A 20 -9.84 -8.40 -3.98
N GLU A 21 -8.77 -7.86 -4.55
CA GLU A 21 -7.74 -7.13 -3.80
C GLU A 21 -8.19 -5.70 -3.50
N LEU A 22 -8.88 -5.07 -4.44
CA LEU A 22 -9.46 -3.74 -4.26
C LEU A 22 -10.57 -3.72 -3.20
N ALA A 23 -11.23 -4.85 -2.94
CA ALA A 23 -12.22 -4.98 -1.88
C ALA A 23 -11.67 -4.61 -0.49
N VAL A 24 -10.37 -4.81 -0.23
CA VAL A 24 -9.74 -4.43 1.04
C VAL A 24 -9.76 -2.91 1.26
N LEU A 25 -9.73 -2.12 0.18
CA LEU A 25 -9.79 -0.66 0.28
C LEU A 25 -11.17 -0.17 0.72
N GLN A 26 -12.25 -0.92 0.46
CA GLN A 26 -13.60 -0.54 0.89
C GLN A 26 -13.77 -0.48 2.41
N ALA A 27 -12.84 -1.07 3.17
CA ALA A 27 -12.80 -0.95 4.63
C ALA A 27 -12.43 0.47 5.11
N PHE A 28 -11.91 1.33 4.22
CA PHE A 28 -11.46 2.67 4.55
C PHE A 28 -12.38 3.73 3.94
N SER A 29 -12.80 4.69 4.75
CA SER A 29 -13.70 5.78 4.39
C SER A 29 -13.11 6.72 3.31
N ASP A 30 -11.79 6.80 3.24
CA ASP A 30 -11.03 7.66 2.34
C ASP A 30 -10.45 6.92 1.13
N ALA A 31 -10.89 5.69 0.88
CA ALA A 31 -10.46 4.91 -0.28
C ALA A 31 -10.68 5.64 -1.62
N GLY A 32 -11.72 6.47 -1.72
CA GLY A 32 -11.98 7.31 -2.90
C GLY A 32 -10.96 8.43 -3.13
N GLN A 33 -10.07 8.70 -2.17
CA GLN A 33 -8.95 9.64 -2.34
C GLN A 33 -7.69 8.96 -2.90
N VAL A 34 -7.68 7.62 -2.98
CA VAL A 34 -6.59 6.86 -3.62
C VAL A 34 -6.72 7.05 -5.12
N SER A 35 -5.64 7.47 -5.77
CA SER A 35 -5.63 7.56 -7.23
C SER A 35 -5.67 6.16 -7.87
N GLU A 36 -6.35 6.02 -9.02
CA GLU A 36 -6.55 4.74 -9.73
C GLU A 36 -5.24 3.95 -9.96
N TRP A 37 -4.15 4.63 -10.29
CA TRP A 37 -2.83 4.01 -10.50
C TRP A 37 -2.19 3.46 -9.20
N ALA A 38 -2.62 3.96 -8.04
CA ALA A 38 -2.10 3.60 -6.73
C ALA A 38 -2.97 2.54 -6.01
N GLU A 39 -4.22 2.35 -6.43
CA GLU A 39 -5.17 1.42 -5.79
C GLU A 39 -4.58 0.03 -5.58
N ALA A 40 -4.03 -0.58 -6.64
CA ALA A 40 -3.39 -1.89 -6.57
C ALA A 40 -2.25 -1.94 -5.54
N SER A 41 -1.44 -0.87 -5.49
CA SER A 41 -0.29 -0.80 -4.59
C SER A 41 -0.72 -0.64 -3.13
N VAL A 42 -1.74 0.19 -2.88
CA VAL A 42 -2.27 0.44 -1.54
C VAL A 42 -3.03 -0.78 -1.04
N ALA A 43 -3.87 -1.39 -1.87
CA ALA A 43 -4.60 -2.61 -1.55
C ALA A 43 -3.65 -3.75 -1.16
N MET A 44 -2.59 -3.97 -1.94
CA MET A 44 -1.56 -4.95 -1.62
C MET A 44 -0.87 -4.62 -0.28
N ALA A 45 -0.47 -3.35 -0.10
CA ALA A 45 0.20 -2.93 1.13
C ALA A 45 -0.66 -3.16 2.38
N VAL A 46 -1.97 -2.91 2.30
CA VAL A 46 -2.91 -3.19 3.40
C VAL A 46 -3.07 -4.69 3.61
N LYS A 47 -3.29 -5.45 2.53
CA LYS A 47 -3.45 -6.91 2.59
C LYS A 47 -2.25 -7.63 3.19
N GLN A 48 -1.04 -7.12 2.96
CA GLN A 48 0.20 -7.65 3.52
C GLN A 48 0.57 -7.05 4.89
N GLY A 49 -0.26 -6.18 5.46
CA GLY A 49 0.05 -5.51 6.74
C GLY A 49 1.26 -4.57 6.68
N LEU A 50 1.69 -4.17 5.48
CA LEU A 50 2.73 -3.14 5.29
C LEU A 50 2.20 -1.75 5.63
N LEU A 51 0.93 -1.52 5.32
CA LEU A 51 0.22 -0.28 5.59
C LEU A 51 -1.00 -0.58 6.46
N GLU A 52 -1.06 0.07 7.60
CA GLU A 52 -2.23 0.03 8.49
C GLU A 52 -2.85 1.41 8.52
N GLY A 53 -4.18 1.47 8.39
CA GLY A 53 -4.91 2.72 8.58
C GLY A 53 -4.84 3.17 10.04
N ASN A 54 -5.00 4.47 10.27
CA ASN A 54 -4.90 5.09 11.58
C ASN A 54 -6.24 5.13 12.34
N GLY A 55 -7.22 4.32 11.95
CA GLY A 55 -8.59 4.35 12.49
C GLY A 55 -9.52 5.37 11.82
N GLU A 56 -8.98 6.44 11.21
CA GLU A 56 -9.75 7.43 10.44
C GLU A 56 -9.70 7.16 8.93
N GLY A 57 -8.62 6.54 8.45
CA GLY A 57 -8.43 6.19 7.04
C GLY A 57 -7.00 5.74 6.71
N LEU A 58 -6.68 5.75 5.42
CA LEU A 58 -5.35 5.48 4.87
C LEU A 58 -4.52 6.76 4.68
N ALA A 59 -5.15 7.93 4.69
CA ALA A 59 -4.60 9.25 4.40
C ALA A 59 -3.70 9.27 3.14
N PRO A 60 -4.18 8.80 1.98
CA PRO A 60 -3.34 8.56 0.79
C PRO A 60 -2.71 9.83 0.21
N GLN A 61 -3.32 10.99 0.44
CA GLN A 61 -2.82 12.30 -0.01
C GLN A 61 -1.83 12.93 0.97
N GLN A 62 -1.70 12.38 2.18
CA GLN A 62 -0.80 12.92 3.18
C GLN A 62 0.65 12.53 2.85
N SER A 63 1.54 13.51 2.92
CA SER A 63 2.97 13.28 2.77
C SER A 63 3.47 12.34 3.85
N SER A 64 4.02 11.21 3.46
CA SER A 64 4.62 10.28 4.40
C SER A 64 5.98 10.77 4.90
N THR A 65 6.31 10.46 6.15
CA THR A 65 7.61 10.82 6.73
C THR A 65 8.72 9.85 6.33
N ARG A 66 9.99 10.29 6.43
CA ARG A 66 11.16 9.42 6.21
C ARG A 66 11.17 8.22 7.15
N ALA A 67 10.71 8.40 8.39
CA ALA A 67 10.59 7.32 9.37
C ALA A 67 9.56 6.27 8.95
N GLN A 68 8.39 6.70 8.48
CA GLN A 68 7.38 5.79 7.93
C GLN A 68 7.91 5.04 6.70
N ALA A 69 8.63 5.73 5.81
CA ALA A 69 9.22 5.09 4.63
C ALA A 69 10.24 4.02 5.01
N ALA A 70 11.16 4.31 5.94
CA ALA A 70 12.13 3.35 6.42
C ALA A 70 11.46 2.14 7.10
N ALA A 71 10.45 2.37 7.94
CA ALA A 71 9.73 1.29 8.61
C ALA A 71 9.06 0.32 7.62
N VAL A 72 8.40 0.85 6.59
CA VAL A 72 7.75 0.01 5.57
C VAL A 72 8.78 -0.75 4.73
N ILE A 73 9.90 -0.12 4.37
CA ILE A 73 10.98 -0.78 3.63
C ILE A 73 11.58 -1.93 4.46
N VAL A 74 11.85 -1.71 5.75
CA VAL A 74 12.40 -2.76 6.64
C VAL A 74 11.43 -3.93 6.76
N ARG A 75 10.13 -3.66 6.97
CA ARG A 75 9.10 -4.72 7.02
C ARG A 75 9.03 -5.52 5.72
N MET A 76 9.09 -4.83 4.58
CA MET A 76 9.13 -5.48 3.26
C MET A 76 10.36 -6.39 3.12
N LEU A 77 11.55 -5.93 3.52
CA LEU A 77 12.78 -6.72 3.43
C LEU A 77 12.74 -7.97 4.30
N ILE A 78 12.19 -7.86 5.52
CA ILE A 78 11.98 -9.00 6.42
C ILE A 78 11.01 -10.01 5.79
N MET A 79 9.88 -9.56 5.24
CA MET A 79 8.90 -10.46 4.58
C MET A 79 9.44 -11.14 3.32
N GLN A 80 10.35 -10.47 2.59
CA GLN A 80 11.01 -11.04 1.42
C GLN A 80 12.12 -12.06 1.78
N ASN A 81 12.35 -12.32 3.08
CA ASN A 81 13.42 -13.19 3.57
C ASN A 81 14.79 -12.83 2.96
N LYS A 82 15.00 -11.52 2.73
CA LYS A 82 16.23 -10.93 2.17
C LYS A 82 17.18 -10.40 3.25
N LEU A 83 16.91 -10.76 4.50
CA LEU A 83 17.75 -10.61 5.69
C LEU A 83 17.76 -11.98 6.38
#